data_AF-A0A553EDP7-F1
#
_entry.id   AF-A0A553EDP7-F1
#
_cell.length_a   1.000
_cell.length_b   1.000
_cell.length_c   1.000
_cell.angle_alpha   90.00
_cell.angle_beta   90.00
_cell.angle_gamma   90.00
#
_symmetry.space_group_name_H-M   'P 1'
#
loop_
_entity.id
_entity.type
_entity.pdbx_description
1 polymer ?
#
loop_
_entity_poly.entity_id
_entity_poly.type
_entity_poly.pdbx_seq_one_letter_code
_entity_poly.pdbx_strand_id
1 'polypeptide(L)'
;MKKHPLLTPRKASVIDLNTANDLFAEIMQSGIPFGYQQANCHNISHYISMLLASKGYQCAKIWAFAPVVYSTSSSKLISFADKKNISPNGKIDWGYHVAPILQVRIGNKVRKMVIDPGLFPKSPVRYRTWLAKLKTRKLIYLIVDSVWYLFNSSVIPNSQLQPDLNTVQPNVKLPDWFSDKLITDFFKYEEDSLEQHWIEKGLAVNETAMAFYDTEIKPILQSKQQQDLVADYKMLVGNVFNFETIFRDGNWNYEMDNNFQFRHQIIIAKYRQIYFGNLSKWQCKLALLMPL
;
A
#
# COMPACT_ATOMS: atom_id res chain seq x y z
N MET A 1 8.76 25.90 20.09
CA MET A 1 8.30 25.01 19.00
C MET A 1 8.11 23.60 19.56
N LYS A 2 6.86 23.18 19.86
CA LYS A 2 6.59 21.83 20.35
C LYS A 2 6.89 20.84 19.23
N LYS A 3 7.87 19.96 19.42
CA LYS A 3 8.14 18.85 18.50
C LYS A 3 6.93 17.92 18.59
N HIS A 4 6.19 17.74 17.52
CA HIS A 4 5.24 16.63 17.36
C HIS A 4 6.01 15.45 16.77
N PRO A 5 6.61 14.55 17.58
CA PRO A 5 7.13 13.32 17.03
C PRO A 5 5.93 12.50 16.54
N LEU A 6 5.83 12.30 15.22
CA LEU A 6 4.76 11.49 14.62
C LEU A 6 4.80 10.03 15.07
N LEU A 7 5.95 9.60 15.59
CA LEU A 7 6.07 8.42 16.43
C LEU A 7 6.07 8.86 17.90
N THR A 8 4.97 8.62 18.60
CA THR A 8 4.88 8.89 20.02
C THR A 8 5.86 7.96 20.77
N PRO A 9 6.65 8.47 21.72
CA PRO A 9 7.50 7.61 22.54
C PRO A 9 6.70 6.45 23.15
N ARG A 10 7.24 5.23 23.09
CA ARG A 10 6.64 3.99 23.64
C ARG A 10 5.38 3.46 22.95
N LYS A 11 4.89 4.07 21.86
CA LYS A 11 3.76 3.52 21.07
C LYS A 11 4.10 2.34 20.15
N ALA A 12 5.38 1.94 20.07
CA ALA A 12 5.78 0.72 19.39
C ALA A 12 6.46 -0.20 20.40
N SER A 13 5.96 -1.43 20.51
CA SER A 13 6.48 -2.46 21.41
C SER A 13 7.93 -2.79 21.06
N VAL A 14 8.77 -2.93 22.08
CA VAL A 14 10.12 -3.50 21.93
C VAL A 14 10.04 -4.98 22.21
N ILE A 15 10.30 -5.80 21.20
CA ILE A 15 10.24 -7.27 21.27
C ILE A 15 11.62 -7.88 20.99
N ASP A 16 11.85 -9.14 21.33
CA ASP A 16 13.06 -9.85 20.93
C ASP A 16 13.00 -10.37 19.49
N LEU A 17 14.13 -10.89 19.00
CA LEU A 17 14.27 -11.36 17.64
C LEU A 17 13.43 -12.61 17.33
N ASN A 18 13.24 -13.50 18.30
CA ASN A 18 12.45 -14.71 18.09
C ASN A 18 10.98 -14.34 17.92
N THR A 19 10.43 -13.52 18.84
CA THR A 19 9.07 -12.99 18.68
C THR A 19 8.89 -12.25 17.36
N ALA A 20 9.87 -11.46 16.91
CA ALA A 20 9.78 -10.77 15.62
C ALA A 20 9.71 -11.74 14.41
N ASN A 21 10.44 -12.86 14.48
CA ASN A 21 10.41 -13.88 13.43
C ASN A 21 9.12 -14.69 13.46
N ASP A 22 8.60 -15.02 14.65
CA ASP A 22 7.34 -15.74 14.82
C ASP A 22 6.17 -14.90 14.27
N LEU A 23 6.10 -13.62 14.64
CA LEU A 23 5.10 -12.69 14.11
C LEU A 23 5.21 -12.55 12.58
N PHE A 24 6.43 -12.54 12.03
CA PHE A 24 6.61 -12.53 10.58
C PHE A 24 6.07 -13.80 9.92
N ALA A 25 6.36 -14.97 10.49
CA ALA A 25 5.85 -16.24 9.98
C ALA A 25 4.31 -16.29 10.01
N GLU A 26 3.70 -15.79 11.08
CA GLU A 26 2.23 -15.68 11.18
C GLU A 26 1.65 -14.73 10.13
N ILE A 27 2.29 -13.58 9.88
CA ILE A 27 1.89 -12.66 8.81
C ILE A 27 1.96 -13.35 7.45
N MET A 28 3.00 -14.15 7.20
CA MET A 28 3.11 -14.94 5.95
C MET A 28 1.99 -15.98 5.80
N GLN A 29 1.49 -16.53 6.90
CA GLN A 29 0.41 -17.52 6.93
C GLN A 29 -1.00 -16.91 6.93
N SER A 30 -1.14 -15.60 7.13
CA SER A 30 -2.44 -14.92 7.23
C SER A 30 -3.22 -14.85 5.90
N GLY A 31 -2.57 -15.20 4.78
CA GLY A 31 -3.15 -15.18 3.44
C GLY A 31 -3.21 -13.78 2.79
N ILE A 32 -2.46 -12.80 3.32
CA ILE A 32 -2.38 -11.45 2.74
C ILE A 32 -1.76 -11.52 1.32
N PRO A 33 -2.35 -10.86 0.31
CA PRO A 33 -1.90 -10.93 -1.08
C PRO A 33 -0.71 -10.00 -1.36
N PHE A 34 0.49 -10.40 -0.92
CA PHE A 34 1.72 -9.64 -1.16
C PHE A 34 2.22 -9.67 -2.62
N GLY A 35 1.62 -10.53 -3.45
CA GLY A 35 2.05 -10.76 -4.83
C GLY A 35 1.76 -9.58 -5.75
N TYR A 36 0.71 -8.81 -5.49
CA TYR A 36 0.29 -7.70 -6.35
C TYR A 36 0.93 -6.40 -5.87
N GLN A 37 1.95 -5.95 -6.61
CA GLN A 37 2.79 -4.82 -6.23
C GLN A 37 2.34 -3.49 -6.85
N GLN A 38 1.24 -3.44 -7.60
CA GLN A 38 0.81 -2.20 -8.25
C GLN A 38 0.21 -1.19 -7.26
N ALA A 39 -0.37 -1.65 -6.15
CA ALA A 39 -1.10 -0.76 -5.24
C ALA A 39 -1.40 -1.35 -3.85
N ASN A 40 -2.17 -0.60 -3.07
CA ASN A 40 -2.77 -1.03 -1.80
C ASN A 40 -1.77 -1.38 -0.69
N CYS A 41 -0.54 -0.87 -0.76
CA CYS A 41 0.47 -1.05 0.29
C CYS A 41 0.01 -0.48 1.64
N HIS A 42 -0.77 0.60 1.65
CA HIS A 42 -1.36 1.16 2.87
C HIS A 42 -2.40 0.23 3.50
N ASN A 43 -3.25 -0.43 2.69
CA ASN A 43 -4.21 -1.43 3.15
C ASN A 43 -3.50 -2.64 3.77
N ILE A 44 -2.49 -3.19 3.09
CA ILE A 44 -1.66 -4.28 3.61
C ILE A 44 -0.96 -3.85 4.91
N SER A 45 -0.35 -2.67 4.94
CA SER A 45 0.37 -2.19 6.12
C SER A 45 -0.56 -1.97 7.31
N HIS A 46 -1.79 -1.48 7.08
CA HIS A 46 -2.74 -1.26 8.15
C HIS A 46 -3.33 -2.59 8.66
N TYR A 47 -3.67 -3.53 7.77
CA TYR A 47 -4.10 -4.87 8.16
C TYR A 47 -3.06 -5.57 9.03
N ILE A 48 -1.77 -5.55 8.64
CA ILE A 48 -0.70 -6.11 9.48
C ILE A 48 -0.64 -5.40 10.84
N SER A 49 -0.85 -4.07 10.87
CA SER A 49 -0.85 -3.33 12.13
C SER A 49 -1.97 -3.79 13.07
N MET A 50 -3.17 -4.04 12.52
CA MET A 50 -4.30 -4.58 13.29
C MET A 50 -4.06 -6.01 13.75
N LEU A 51 -3.49 -6.87 12.89
CA LEU A 51 -3.13 -8.25 13.24
C LEU A 51 -2.09 -8.32 14.36
N LEU A 52 -1.11 -7.42 14.35
CA LEU A 52 -0.13 -7.31 15.43
C LEU A 52 -0.80 -6.80 16.72
N ALA A 53 -1.68 -5.80 16.61
CA ALA A 53 -2.38 -5.22 17.75
C ALA A 53 -3.32 -6.22 18.43
N SER A 54 -4.05 -7.06 17.69
CA SER A 54 -4.90 -8.11 18.25
C SER A 54 -4.12 -9.18 19.02
N LYS A 55 -2.79 -9.24 18.83
CA LYS A 55 -1.84 -10.08 19.55
C LYS A 55 -1.13 -9.36 20.70
N GLY A 56 -1.51 -8.11 20.99
CA GLY A 56 -0.90 -7.30 22.04
C GLY A 56 0.39 -6.58 21.62
N TYR A 57 0.74 -6.56 20.32
CA TYR A 57 1.94 -5.92 19.82
C TYR A 57 1.62 -4.63 19.06
N GLN A 58 2.15 -3.51 19.53
CA GLN A 58 2.05 -2.24 18.81
C GLN A 58 3.24 -2.06 17.88
N CYS A 59 2.98 -1.69 16.62
CA CYS A 59 4.01 -1.35 15.65
C CYS A 59 4.00 0.15 15.31
N ALA A 60 5.02 0.60 14.59
CA ALA A 60 5.00 1.88 13.88
C ALA A 60 4.81 1.63 12.38
N LYS A 61 4.71 2.69 11.57
CA LYS A 61 4.77 2.61 10.10
C LYS A 61 5.91 3.45 9.57
N ILE A 62 6.61 2.96 8.55
CA ILE A 62 7.52 3.76 7.73
C ILE A 62 6.81 4.11 6.42
N TRP A 63 6.79 5.39 6.10
CA TRP A 63 6.33 5.92 4.82
C TRP A 63 7.54 6.43 4.07
N ALA A 64 7.69 6.04 2.81
CA ALA A 64 8.68 6.60 1.89
C ALA A 64 7.94 7.29 0.75
N PHE A 65 8.35 8.53 0.42
CA PHE A 65 7.71 9.33 -0.61
C PHE A 65 8.72 9.68 -1.70
N ALA A 66 8.31 9.46 -2.94
CA ALA A 66 9.03 9.89 -4.13
C ALA A 66 8.82 11.40 -4.37
N PRO A 67 9.71 12.07 -5.12
CA PRO A 67 9.60 13.48 -5.43
C PRO A 67 8.25 13.93 -5.98
N VAL A 68 7.57 13.10 -6.77
CA VAL A 68 6.24 13.43 -7.32
C VAL A 68 5.20 13.77 -6.24
N VAL A 69 5.35 13.26 -5.02
CA VAL A 69 4.37 13.47 -3.94
C VAL A 69 4.62 14.78 -3.18
N TYR A 70 5.87 15.19 -3.00
CA TYR A 70 6.22 16.39 -2.22
C TYR A 70 6.71 17.57 -3.09
N SER A 71 6.86 17.37 -4.39
CA SER A 71 7.39 18.37 -5.32
C SER A 71 6.44 18.59 -6.51
N THR A 72 6.01 19.84 -6.75
CA THR A 72 5.24 20.22 -7.95
C THR A 72 6.10 20.23 -9.21
N SER A 73 7.40 20.45 -9.06
CA SER A 73 8.38 20.50 -10.15
C SER A 73 9.01 19.15 -10.49
N SER A 74 8.56 18.04 -9.89
CA SER A 74 9.13 16.72 -10.13
C SER A 74 8.08 15.66 -10.48
N SER A 75 8.36 14.87 -11.51
CA SER A 75 7.59 13.67 -11.87
C SER A 75 8.28 12.36 -11.45
N LYS A 76 9.33 12.43 -10.63
CA LYS A 76 10.13 11.25 -10.28
C LYS A 76 9.36 10.33 -9.32
N LEU A 77 9.28 9.07 -9.70
CA LEU A 77 8.62 7.96 -8.99
C LEU A 77 9.67 7.01 -8.40
N ILE A 78 9.25 6.18 -7.45
CA ILE A 78 9.97 4.94 -7.10
C ILE A 78 9.70 3.95 -8.22
N SER A 79 10.75 3.50 -8.93
CA SER A 79 10.61 2.65 -10.11
C SER A 79 11.51 1.41 -10.05
N PHE A 80 10.95 0.25 -10.39
CA PHE A 80 11.71 -0.99 -10.53
C PHE A 80 11.07 -1.92 -11.58
N ALA A 81 11.84 -2.89 -12.06
CA ALA A 81 11.36 -3.85 -13.06
C ALA A 81 10.25 -4.72 -12.49
N ASP A 82 9.14 -4.84 -13.25
CA ASP A 82 8.06 -5.77 -12.94
C ASP A 82 8.47 -7.19 -13.34
N LYS A 83 8.89 -7.98 -12.36
CA LYS A 83 9.31 -9.37 -12.59
C LYS A 83 8.18 -10.27 -13.08
N LYS A 84 6.92 -9.93 -12.79
CA LYS A 84 5.76 -10.68 -13.28
C LYS A 84 5.31 -10.18 -14.66
N ASN A 85 5.87 -9.07 -15.13
CA ASN A 85 5.55 -8.45 -16.41
C ASN A 85 4.04 -8.22 -16.60
N ILE A 86 3.34 -7.86 -15.51
CA ILE A 86 1.90 -7.56 -15.50
C ILE A 86 1.69 -6.13 -15.98
N SER A 87 2.56 -5.21 -15.55
CA SER A 87 2.53 -3.83 -16.00
C SER A 87 2.73 -3.73 -17.53
N PRO A 88 1.91 -2.92 -18.24
CA PRO A 88 2.05 -2.68 -19.68
C PRO A 88 3.47 -2.30 -20.08
N ASN A 89 4.14 -1.46 -19.28
CA ASN A 89 5.47 -0.94 -19.57
C ASN A 89 6.62 -1.77 -18.96
N GLY A 90 6.31 -2.90 -18.31
CA GLY A 90 7.30 -3.79 -17.68
C GLY A 90 7.95 -3.22 -16.41
N LYS A 91 7.40 -2.14 -15.84
CA LYS A 91 7.87 -1.49 -14.62
C LYS A 91 6.74 -1.29 -13.63
N ILE A 92 7.09 -1.25 -12.37
CA ILE A 92 6.21 -0.82 -11.28
C ILE A 92 6.69 0.55 -10.85
N ASP A 93 5.77 1.51 -10.84
CA ASP A 93 6.03 2.90 -10.48
C ASP A 93 5.16 3.31 -9.29
N TRP A 94 5.78 3.84 -8.24
CA TRP A 94 5.08 4.27 -7.02
C TRP A 94 5.38 5.72 -6.68
N GLY A 95 4.33 6.47 -6.31
CA GLY A 95 4.48 7.77 -5.67
C GLY A 95 4.98 7.65 -4.24
N TYR A 96 4.53 6.62 -3.52
CA TYR A 96 4.94 6.35 -2.14
C TYR A 96 4.92 4.85 -1.88
N HIS A 97 5.57 4.42 -0.79
CA HIS A 97 5.45 3.07 -0.26
C HIS A 97 5.40 3.10 1.27
N VAL A 98 4.64 2.19 1.87
CA VAL A 98 4.47 2.10 3.33
C VAL A 98 4.59 0.66 3.80
N ALA A 99 5.18 0.49 4.99
CA ALA A 99 5.29 -0.80 5.65
C ALA A 99 5.29 -0.67 7.18
N PRO A 100 4.83 -1.69 7.93
CA PRO A 100 4.96 -1.76 9.39
C PRO A 100 6.43 -1.83 9.85
N ILE A 101 6.71 -1.28 11.02
CA ILE A 101 8.00 -1.35 11.73
C ILE A 101 7.79 -1.95 13.12
N LEU A 102 8.59 -2.96 13.44
CA LEU A 102 8.81 -3.47 14.79
C LEU A 102 10.08 -2.86 15.40
N GLN A 103 10.06 -2.60 16.71
CA GLN A 103 11.29 -2.33 17.46
C GLN A 103 11.80 -3.66 18.02
N VAL A 104 12.93 -4.14 17.51
CA VAL A 104 13.47 -5.47 17.84
C VAL A 104 14.78 -5.35 18.59
N ARG A 105 14.85 -5.94 19.78
CA ARG A 105 16.08 -6.05 20.58
C ARG A 105 16.95 -7.17 20.01
N ILE A 106 18.15 -6.79 19.56
CA ILE A 106 19.17 -7.71 19.04
C ILE A 106 20.45 -7.45 19.84
N GLY A 107 20.75 -8.35 20.79
CA GLY A 107 21.74 -8.10 21.84
C GLY A 107 21.37 -6.85 22.64
N ASN A 108 22.34 -5.94 22.85
CA ASN A 108 22.14 -4.72 23.63
C ASN A 108 21.55 -3.54 22.84
N LYS A 109 21.08 -3.76 21.60
CA LYS A 109 20.61 -2.69 20.72
C LYS A 109 19.18 -2.94 20.27
N VAL A 110 18.34 -1.91 20.37
CA VAL A 110 17.01 -1.90 19.74
C VAL A 110 17.15 -1.43 18.29
N ARG A 111 16.60 -2.20 17.36
CA ARG A 111 16.67 -1.98 15.91
C ARG A 111 15.26 -1.81 15.35
N LYS A 112 15.09 -0.91 14.39
CA LYS A 112 13.84 -0.75 13.63
C LYS A 112 13.84 -1.73 12.46
N MET A 113 12.97 -2.73 12.54
CA MET A 113 12.84 -3.81 11.56
C MET A 113 11.51 -3.65 10.81
N VAL A 114 11.58 -3.51 9.49
CA VAL A 114 10.44 -3.35 8.59
C VAL A 114 9.91 -4.73 8.20
N ILE A 115 8.58 -4.89 8.23
CA ILE A 115 7.88 -6.05 7.70
C ILE A 115 7.32 -5.68 6.33
N ASP A 116 7.90 -6.21 5.27
CA ASP A 116 7.39 -5.99 3.92
C ASP A 116 7.62 -7.24 3.07
N PRO A 117 6.73 -8.24 3.14
CA PRO A 117 6.90 -9.47 2.39
C PRO A 117 6.86 -9.29 0.87
N GLY A 118 6.25 -8.20 0.37
CA GLY A 118 6.24 -7.87 -1.05
C GLY A 118 7.66 -7.58 -1.56
N LEU A 119 8.49 -6.90 -0.78
CA LEU A 119 9.88 -6.61 -1.14
C LEU A 119 10.90 -7.60 -0.54
N PHE A 120 10.59 -8.16 0.62
CA PHE A 120 11.45 -9.00 1.46
C PHE A 120 10.67 -10.22 2.00
N PRO A 121 10.46 -11.26 1.18
CA PRO A 121 9.58 -12.38 1.52
C PRO A 121 10.13 -13.36 2.56
N LYS A 122 11.39 -13.17 3.01
CA LYS A 122 12.09 -14.15 3.86
C LYS A 122 12.14 -13.78 5.34
N SER A 123 12.19 -12.49 5.66
CA SER A 123 12.32 -12.02 7.03
C SER A 123 12.12 -10.51 7.15
N PRO A 124 11.85 -9.98 8.36
CA PRO A 124 11.95 -8.55 8.61
C PRO A 124 13.36 -8.04 8.33
N VAL A 125 13.48 -6.83 7.79
CA VAL A 125 14.78 -6.23 7.45
C VAL A 125 14.97 -4.89 8.16
N ARG A 126 16.22 -4.45 8.34
CA ARG A 126 16.47 -3.11 8.89
C ARG A 126 15.83 -2.04 8.00
N TYR A 127 15.26 -0.99 8.58
CA TYR A 127 14.63 0.09 7.79
C TYR A 127 15.54 0.69 6.72
N ARG A 128 16.86 0.77 6.97
CA ARG A 128 17.84 1.24 5.98
C ARG A 128 17.98 0.30 4.78
N THR A 129 17.90 -1.02 5.02
CA THR A 129 17.90 -2.03 3.95
C THR A 129 16.63 -1.92 3.12
N TRP A 130 15.49 -1.66 3.76
CA TRP A 130 14.23 -1.41 3.07
C TRP A 130 14.28 -0.12 2.22
N LEU A 131 14.74 1.00 2.77
CA LEU A 131 14.90 2.25 2.02
C LEU A 131 15.86 2.10 0.82
N ALA A 132 16.96 1.36 0.98
CA ALA A 132 17.91 1.10 -0.11
C ALA A 132 17.28 0.29 -1.26
N LYS A 133 16.27 -0.54 -0.97
CA LYS A 133 15.56 -1.33 -1.99
C LYS A 133 14.66 -0.47 -2.88
N LEU A 134 14.14 0.65 -2.38
CA LEU A 134 13.29 1.60 -3.13
C LEU A 134 14.08 2.43 -4.15
N LYS A 135 15.42 2.36 -4.14
CA LYS A 135 16.33 2.80 -5.22
C LYS A 135 16.10 4.22 -5.79
N THR A 136 15.53 5.14 -5.02
CA THR A 136 15.18 6.47 -5.52
C THR A 136 16.00 7.55 -4.83
N ARG A 137 16.69 8.38 -5.64
CA ARG A 137 17.42 9.54 -5.14
C ARG A 137 16.43 10.57 -4.61
N LYS A 138 16.77 11.23 -3.50
CA LYS A 138 15.92 12.21 -2.79
C LYS A 138 14.65 11.62 -2.18
N LEU A 139 14.55 10.30 -1.96
CA LEU A 139 13.48 9.73 -1.12
C LEU A 139 13.44 10.44 0.23
N ILE A 140 12.25 10.87 0.62
CA ILE A 140 11.96 11.31 1.98
C ILE A 140 11.25 10.18 2.69
N TYR A 141 11.46 10.03 3.99
CA TYR A 141 10.72 9.05 4.78
C TYR A 141 10.28 9.58 6.13
N LEU A 142 9.11 9.14 6.57
CA LEU A 142 8.55 9.43 7.88
C LEU A 142 8.34 8.11 8.63
N ILE A 143 8.56 8.13 9.95
CA ILE A 143 8.17 7.03 10.82
C ILE A 143 7.11 7.56 11.77
N VAL A 144 5.94 6.94 11.72
CA VAL A 144 4.73 7.43 12.37
C VAL A 144 4.05 6.32 13.18
N ASP A 145 3.17 6.68 14.10
CA ASP A 145 2.32 5.74 14.84
C ASP A 145 1.47 4.88 13.87
N SER A 146 1.23 3.62 14.22
CA SER A 146 0.45 2.70 13.38
C SER A 146 -1.01 3.12 13.19
N VAL A 147 -1.54 4.04 13.98
CA VAL A 147 -2.93 4.53 13.82
C VAL A 147 -3.14 5.31 12.52
N TRP A 148 -2.07 5.90 11.98
CA TRP A 148 -2.14 6.66 10.73
C TRP A 148 -2.27 5.71 9.55
N TYR A 149 -3.43 5.75 8.89
CA TYR A 149 -3.82 4.82 7.84
C TYR A 149 -3.31 5.25 6.48
N LEU A 150 -3.61 6.49 6.08
CA LEU A 150 -3.20 7.08 4.80
C LEU A 150 -2.99 8.59 5.01
N PHE A 151 -2.62 9.31 3.94
CA PHE A 151 -2.35 10.73 3.96
C PHE A 151 -3.00 11.41 2.77
N ASN A 152 -3.40 12.67 2.95
CA ASN A 152 -3.77 13.55 1.86
C ASN A 152 -2.53 14.33 1.38
N SER A 153 -2.49 14.63 0.09
CA SER A 153 -1.53 15.58 -0.47
C SER A 153 -2.23 16.71 -1.21
N SER A 154 -1.86 17.96 -0.92
CA SER A 154 -2.38 19.14 -1.63
C SER A 154 -1.26 19.92 -2.32
N VAL A 155 -1.62 20.67 -3.37
CA VAL A 155 -0.70 21.55 -4.12
C VAL A 155 -0.44 22.85 -3.35
N ILE A 156 -1.05 23.04 -2.18
CA ILE A 156 -0.86 24.23 -1.35
C ILE A 156 0.51 24.14 -0.67
N PRO A 157 1.44 25.08 -0.93
CA PRO A 157 2.72 25.11 -0.24
C PRO A 157 2.54 25.30 1.27
N ASN A 158 3.45 24.75 2.09
CA ASN A 158 3.41 24.91 3.55
C ASN A 158 3.36 26.39 4.01
N SER A 159 3.94 27.29 3.22
CA SER A 159 3.97 28.74 3.46
C SER A 159 2.61 29.42 3.25
N GLN A 160 1.68 28.79 2.53
CA GLN A 160 0.35 29.31 2.21
C GLN A 160 -0.76 28.73 3.09
N LEU A 161 -0.41 27.86 4.07
CA LEU A 161 -1.32 27.44 5.12
C LEU A 161 -1.64 28.64 6.01
N GLN A 162 -2.75 29.33 5.71
CA GLN A 162 -3.31 30.27 6.67
C GLN A 162 -3.94 29.46 7.82
N PRO A 163 -3.65 29.78 9.09
CA PRO A 163 -4.36 29.21 10.22
C PRO A 163 -5.75 29.84 10.29
N ASP A 164 -6.62 29.53 9.33
CA ASP A 164 -8.00 29.96 9.42
C ASP A 164 -8.68 29.12 10.51
N LEU A 165 -9.37 29.78 11.44
CA LEU A 165 -9.90 29.19 12.68
C LEU A 165 -10.90 28.03 12.45
N ASN A 166 -11.34 27.84 11.20
CA ASN A 166 -12.26 26.79 10.77
C ASN A 166 -11.64 25.73 9.83
N THR A 167 -10.31 25.76 9.62
CA THR A 167 -9.62 24.78 8.76
C THR A 167 -8.82 23.78 9.59
N VAL A 168 -8.95 22.49 9.26
CA VAL A 168 -8.22 21.38 9.90
C VAL A 168 -6.71 21.64 9.72
N GLN A 169 -6.01 21.91 10.82
CA GLN A 169 -4.56 22.09 10.76
C GLN A 169 -3.87 20.76 10.45
N PRO A 170 -2.89 20.74 9.55
CA PRO A 170 -2.18 19.52 9.22
C PRO A 170 -1.43 18.97 10.43
N ASN A 171 -1.49 17.65 10.63
CA ASN A 171 -0.86 16.99 11.77
C ASN A 171 0.64 16.76 11.60
N VAL A 172 1.19 16.99 10.41
CA VAL A 172 2.63 17.13 10.15
C VAL A 172 2.90 18.56 9.67
N LYS A 173 4.07 19.12 9.96
CA LYS A 173 4.54 20.31 9.23
C LYS A 173 5.98 20.06 8.80
N LEU A 174 6.19 19.95 7.49
CA LEU A 174 7.53 19.90 6.92
C LEU A 174 8.08 21.33 6.85
N PRO A 175 9.42 21.52 6.91
CA PRO A 175 9.99 22.86 6.75
C PRO A 175 9.59 23.49 5.39
N ASP A 176 9.39 24.81 5.34
CA ASP A 176 8.91 25.49 4.12
C ASP A 176 9.88 25.34 2.93
N TRP A 177 11.18 25.23 3.21
CA TRP A 177 12.21 24.99 2.19
C TRP A 177 12.25 23.54 1.67
N PHE A 178 11.49 22.63 2.29
CA PHE A 178 11.59 21.19 2.05
C PHE A 178 10.59 20.65 1.02
N SER A 179 9.41 21.28 0.91
CA SER A 179 8.30 20.77 0.12
C SER A 179 7.43 21.93 -0.37
N ASP A 180 7.13 21.94 -1.66
CA ASP A 180 6.16 22.87 -2.27
C ASP A 180 4.75 22.25 -2.39
N LYS A 181 4.60 20.96 -2.05
CA LYS A 181 3.32 20.29 -1.78
C LYS A 181 3.13 20.02 -0.30
N LEU A 182 1.89 19.92 0.15
CA LEU A 182 1.54 19.51 1.50
C LEU A 182 1.47 17.98 1.57
N ILE A 183 2.38 17.30 2.29
CA ILE A 183 2.25 15.87 2.66
C ILE A 183 2.11 15.75 4.17
N THR A 184 0.94 16.12 4.71
CA THR A 184 0.90 16.30 6.16
C THR A 184 -0.45 16.09 6.83
N ASP A 185 -1.45 15.66 6.09
CA ASP A 185 -2.76 15.35 6.68
C ASP A 185 -2.94 13.84 6.69
N PHE A 186 -2.22 13.18 7.62
CA PHE A 186 -2.44 11.76 7.86
C PHE A 186 -3.80 11.57 8.52
N PHE A 187 -4.59 10.62 8.05
CA PHE A 187 -5.87 10.30 8.67
C PHE A 187 -5.89 8.86 9.17
N LYS A 188 -6.73 8.57 10.16
CA LYS A 188 -6.88 7.21 10.70
C LYS A 188 -7.84 6.40 9.86
N TYR A 189 -7.89 5.09 10.14
CA TYR A 189 -8.91 4.22 9.59
C TYR A 189 -10.21 4.38 10.41
N GLU A 190 -10.94 5.47 10.14
CA GLU A 190 -12.19 5.86 10.78
C GLU A 190 -13.17 6.45 9.74
N GLU A 191 -14.42 6.67 10.14
CA GLU A 191 -15.48 7.27 9.31
C GLU A 191 -15.57 6.58 7.92
N ASP A 192 -15.56 7.34 6.83
CA ASP A 192 -15.67 6.84 5.45
C ASP A 192 -14.75 5.66 5.17
N SER A 193 -13.50 5.70 5.64
CA SER A 193 -12.54 4.62 5.35
C SER A 193 -12.95 3.29 5.99
N LEU A 194 -13.55 3.36 7.18
CA LEU A 194 -14.08 2.21 7.91
C LEU A 194 -15.44 1.78 7.36
N GLU A 195 -16.38 2.70 7.20
CA GLU A 195 -17.75 2.44 6.71
C GLU A 195 -17.76 1.88 5.29
N GLN A 196 -16.82 2.31 4.46
CA GLN A 196 -16.68 1.85 3.08
C GLN A 196 -15.70 0.68 2.94
N HIS A 197 -15.22 0.08 4.04
CA HIS A 197 -14.38 -1.13 4.03
C HIS A 197 -13.11 -1.00 3.16
N TRP A 198 -12.35 0.10 3.27
CA TRP A 198 -11.25 0.35 2.33
C TRP A 198 -10.12 -0.69 2.43
N ILE A 199 -9.84 -1.20 3.64
CA ILE A 199 -8.82 -2.26 3.83
C ILE A 199 -9.26 -3.53 3.10
N GLU A 200 -10.49 -3.97 3.33
CA GLU A 200 -11.04 -5.20 2.77
C GLU A 200 -11.14 -5.11 1.25
N LYS A 201 -11.61 -3.97 0.72
CA LYS A 201 -11.66 -3.72 -0.72
C LYS A 201 -10.27 -3.77 -1.35
N GLY A 202 -9.26 -3.13 -0.73
CA GLY A 202 -7.89 -3.14 -1.25
C GLY A 202 -7.23 -4.52 -1.21
N LEU A 203 -7.45 -5.30 -0.16
CA LEU A 203 -6.97 -6.68 -0.07
C LEU A 203 -7.68 -7.58 -1.10
N ALA A 204 -8.99 -7.43 -1.28
CA ALA A 204 -9.75 -8.16 -2.29
C ALA A 204 -9.28 -7.83 -3.72
N VAL A 205 -8.96 -6.56 -4.01
CA VAL A 205 -8.34 -6.14 -5.28
C VAL A 205 -7.04 -6.88 -5.51
N ASN A 206 -6.11 -6.82 -4.56
CA ASN A 206 -4.78 -7.41 -4.71
C ASN A 206 -4.84 -8.93 -4.90
N GLU A 207 -5.71 -9.62 -4.16
CA GLU A 207 -5.88 -11.06 -4.28
C GLU A 207 -6.53 -11.47 -5.61
N THR A 208 -7.58 -10.74 -6.03
CA THR A 208 -8.26 -10.99 -7.31
C THR A 208 -7.33 -10.73 -8.49
N ALA A 209 -6.51 -9.68 -8.42
CA ALA A 209 -5.51 -9.38 -9.45
C ALA A 209 -4.46 -10.49 -9.58
N MET A 210 -4.03 -11.09 -8.45
CA MET A 210 -3.12 -12.24 -8.47
C MET A 210 -3.79 -13.49 -9.03
N ALA A 211 -5.04 -13.77 -8.65
CA ALA A 211 -5.80 -14.89 -9.21
C ALA A 211 -5.96 -14.75 -10.74
N PHE A 212 -6.25 -13.53 -11.21
CA PHE A 212 -6.33 -13.23 -12.64
C PHE A 212 -4.99 -13.43 -13.32
N TYR A 213 -3.91 -12.89 -12.74
CA TYR A 213 -2.57 -13.05 -13.31
C TYR A 213 -2.18 -14.53 -13.45
N ASP A 214 -2.31 -15.32 -12.39
CA ASP A 214 -1.85 -16.71 -12.38
C ASP A 214 -2.69 -17.59 -13.33
N THR A 215 -3.98 -17.29 -13.51
CA THR A 215 -4.89 -18.10 -14.32
C THR A 215 -4.97 -17.65 -15.77
N GLU A 216 -4.98 -16.33 -16.02
CA GLU A 216 -5.32 -15.79 -17.34
C GLU A 216 -4.13 -15.16 -18.06
N ILE A 217 -3.19 -14.53 -17.35
CA ILE A 217 -2.06 -13.80 -17.99
C ILE A 217 -0.85 -14.71 -18.11
N LYS A 218 -0.43 -15.32 -17.00
CA LYS A 218 0.81 -16.09 -16.91
C LYS A 218 0.89 -17.23 -17.94
N PRO A 219 -0.18 -17.99 -18.23
CA PRO A 219 -0.11 -19.07 -19.23
C PRO A 219 0.11 -18.56 -20.66
N ILE A 220 -0.32 -17.34 -20.96
CA ILE A 220 -0.31 -16.78 -22.31
C ILE A 220 0.79 -15.73 -22.51
N LEU A 221 1.53 -15.36 -21.45
CA LEU A 221 2.49 -14.25 -21.42
C LEU A 221 3.59 -14.34 -22.49
N GLN A 222 3.96 -15.57 -22.90
CA GLN A 222 4.98 -15.83 -23.93
C GLN A 222 4.36 -16.25 -25.28
N SER A 223 3.03 -16.31 -25.37
CA SER A 223 2.32 -16.71 -26.59
C SER A 223 2.37 -15.61 -27.64
N LYS A 224 2.99 -15.90 -28.79
CA LYS A 224 2.97 -14.99 -29.94
C LYS A 224 1.59 -14.88 -30.59
N GLN A 225 0.74 -15.89 -30.43
CA GLN A 225 -0.60 -15.93 -31.03
C GLN A 225 -1.63 -15.12 -30.24
N GLN A 226 -1.35 -14.82 -28.97
CA GLN A 226 -2.28 -14.15 -28.05
C GLN A 226 -1.74 -12.80 -27.58
N GLN A 227 -0.90 -12.15 -28.38
CA GLN A 227 -0.27 -10.88 -28.00
C GLN A 227 -1.28 -9.78 -27.70
N ASP A 228 -2.35 -9.68 -28.49
CA ASP A 228 -3.40 -8.68 -28.27
C ASP A 228 -4.14 -8.93 -26.95
N LEU A 229 -4.44 -10.20 -26.64
CA LEU A 229 -5.08 -10.58 -25.38
C LEU A 229 -4.17 -10.32 -24.17
N VAL A 230 -2.87 -10.62 -24.30
CA VAL A 230 -1.87 -10.29 -23.29
C VAL A 230 -1.82 -8.77 -23.06
N ALA A 231 -1.81 -7.98 -24.13
CA ALA A 231 -1.79 -6.52 -24.04
C ALA A 231 -3.03 -5.98 -23.31
N ASP A 232 -4.22 -6.46 -23.68
CA ASP A 232 -5.49 -6.11 -23.03
C ASP A 232 -5.48 -6.47 -21.54
N TYR A 233 -5.06 -7.69 -21.19
CA TYR A 233 -5.04 -8.13 -19.80
C TYR A 233 -3.96 -7.42 -18.96
N LYS A 234 -2.81 -7.10 -19.56
CA LYS A 234 -1.81 -6.27 -18.89
C LYS A 234 -2.30 -4.84 -18.67
N MET A 235 -3.06 -4.27 -19.60
CA MET A 235 -3.67 -2.95 -19.44
C MET A 235 -4.72 -2.95 -18.31
N LEU A 236 -5.51 -4.02 -18.21
CA LEU A 236 -6.50 -4.19 -17.15
C LEU A 236 -5.86 -4.42 -15.77
N VAL A 237 -4.97 -5.41 -15.65
CA VAL A 237 -4.45 -5.87 -14.34
C VAL A 237 -3.18 -5.13 -13.92
N GLY A 238 -2.38 -4.66 -14.87
CA GLY A 238 -1.14 -3.95 -14.60
C GLY A 238 -1.33 -2.50 -14.17
N ASN A 239 -2.55 -1.96 -14.28
CA ASN A 239 -2.94 -0.64 -13.80
C ASN A 239 -4.04 -0.80 -12.74
N VAL A 240 -3.75 -0.48 -11.48
CA VAL A 240 -4.74 -0.63 -10.39
C VAL A 240 -6.00 0.19 -10.65
N PHE A 241 -5.89 1.37 -11.25
CA PHE A 241 -7.06 2.21 -11.49
C PHE A 241 -8.03 1.54 -12.46
N ASN A 242 -7.51 0.89 -13.50
CA ASN A 242 -8.33 0.10 -14.43
C ASN A 242 -8.96 -1.09 -13.73
N PHE A 243 -8.16 -1.83 -12.97
CA PHE A 243 -8.63 -3.01 -12.26
C PHE A 243 -9.75 -2.68 -11.26
N GLU A 244 -9.57 -1.65 -10.45
CA GLU A 244 -10.57 -1.18 -9.49
C GLU A 244 -11.81 -0.65 -10.19
N THR A 245 -11.66 0.17 -11.23
CA THR A 245 -12.78 0.70 -12.02
C THR A 245 -13.68 -0.45 -12.49
N ILE A 246 -13.09 -1.53 -13.00
CA ILE A 246 -13.84 -2.63 -13.61
C ILE A 246 -14.41 -3.59 -12.57
N PHE A 247 -13.62 -3.99 -11.57
CA PHE A 247 -13.99 -5.06 -10.64
C PHE A 247 -14.61 -4.57 -9.33
N ARG A 248 -14.09 -3.47 -8.76
CA ARG A 248 -14.62 -2.89 -7.52
C ARG A 248 -15.81 -1.98 -7.81
N ASP A 249 -15.64 -1.07 -8.76
CA ASP A 249 -16.60 0.04 -8.97
C ASP A 249 -17.70 -0.30 -9.98
N GLY A 250 -17.50 -1.36 -10.79
CA GLY A 250 -18.45 -1.74 -11.83
C GLY A 250 -18.63 -0.66 -12.90
N ASN A 251 -17.60 0.15 -13.14
CA ASN A 251 -17.66 1.36 -13.95
C ASN A 251 -16.75 1.25 -15.20
N TRP A 252 -16.61 2.36 -15.93
CA TRP A 252 -15.73 2.50 -17.10
C TRP A 252 -14.74 3.64 -16.88
N ASN A 253 -13.67 3.63 -17.68
CA ASN A 253 -12.77 4.77 -17.83
C ASN A 253 -12.28 4.84 -19.29
N TYR A 254 -11.38 5.78 -19.61
CA TYR A 254 -10.90 5.97 -20.98
C TYR A 254 -10.20 4.72 -21.57
N GLU A 255 -9.51 3.94 -20.74
CA GLU A 255 -8.80 2.73 -21.19
C GLU A 255 -9.73 1.50 -21.17
N MET A 256 -10.65 1.43 -20.20
CA MET A 256 -11.60 0.34 -19.98
C MET A 256 -13.02 0.72 -20.44
N ASP A 257 -13.11 1.11 -21.71
CA ASP A 257 -14.33 1.61 -22.33
C ASP A 257 -15.38 0.51 -22.60
N ASN A 258 -16.51 0.89 -23.22
CA ASN A 258 -17.57 -0.05 -23.57
C ASN A 258 -17.11 -1.16 -24.52
N ASN A 259 -16.18 -0.85 -25.45
CA ASN A 259 -15.69 -1.84 -26.41
C ASN A 259 -14.80 -2.88 -25.70
N PHE A 260 -13.91 -2.43 -24.82
CA PHE A 260 -13.10 -3.31 -23.99
C PHE A 260 -14.00 -4.22 -23.14
N GLN A 261 -14.97 -3.63 -22.42
CA GLN A 261 -15.85 -4.39 -21.55
C GLN A 261 -16.74 -5.37 -22.32
N PHE A 262 -17.23 -5.00 -23.49
CA PHE A 262 -18.02 -5.91 -24.33
C PHE A 262 -17.20 -7.10 -24.83
N ARG A 263 -15.98 -6.87 -25.33
CA ARG A 263 -15.06 -7.94 -25.77
C ARG A 263 -14.72 -8.91 -24.64
N HIS A 264 -14.55 -8.39 -23.42
CA HIS A 264 -14.08 -9.14 -22.25
C HIS A 264 -15.19 -9.43 -21.23
N GLN A 265 -16.46 -9.34 -21.61
CA GLN A 265 -17.60 -9.40 -20.67
C GLN A 265 -17.64 -10.69 -19.84
N ILE A 266 -17.29 -11.84 -20.43
CA ILE A 266 -17.30 -13.14 -19.76
C ILE A 266 -16.23 -13.18 -18.66
N ILE A 267 -15.01 -12.74 -18.98
CA ILE A 267 -13.90 -12.74 -18.03
C ILE A 267 -14.14 -11.69 -16.93
N ILE A 268 -14.70 -10.54 -17.29
CA ILE A 268 -15.07 -9.48 -16.33
C ILE A 268 -16.13 -10.00 -15.35
N ALA A 269 -17.19 -10.64 -15.83
CA ALA A 269 -18.24 -11.20 -14.97
C ALA A 269 -17.69 -12.24 -13.99
N LYS A 270 -16.83 -13.16 -14.48
CA LYS A 270 -16.14 -14.16 -13.64
C LYS A 270 -15.34 -13.50 -12.51
N TYR A 271 -14.48 -12.55 -12.84
CA TYR A 271 -13.59 -11.94 -11.84
C TYR A 271 -14.28 -10.91 -10.95
N ARG A 272 -15.42 -10.34 -11.35
CA ARG A 272 -16.31 -9.61 -10.43
C ARG A 272 -16.86 -10.53 -9.33
N GLN A 273 -17.30 -11.74 -9.67
CA GLN A 273 -17.76 -12.70 -8.66
C GLN A 273 -16.63 -13.10 -7.72
N ILE A 274 -15.42 -13.37 -8.25
CA ILE A 274 -14.23 -13.67 -7.44
C ILE A 274 -13.89 -12.50 -6.52
N TYR A 275 -13.95 -11.26 -7.03
CA TYR A 275 -13.73 -10.05 -6.24
C TYR A 275 -14.69 -9.96 -5.05
N PHE A 276 -16.00 -10.12 -5.27
CA PHE A 276 -16.98 -10.06 -4.19
C PHE A 276 -16.80 -11.19 -3.17
N GLY A 277 -16.47 -12.40 -3.62
CA GLY A 277 -16.12 -13.51 -2.72
C GLY A 277 -14.89 -13.19 -1.86
N ASN A 278 -13.86 -12.58 -2.46
CA ASN A 278 -12.67 -12.12 -1.73
C ASN A 278 -12.99 -10.98 -0.76
N LEU A 279 -13.84 -10.03 -1.15
CA LEU A 279 -14.29 -8.93 -0.29
C LEU A 279 -14.99 -9.47 0.97
N SER A 280 -15.97 -10.36 0.81
CA SER A 280 -16.66 -10.98 1.95
C SER A 280 -15.71 -11.74 2.86
N LYS A 281 -14.74 -12.47 2.29
CA LYS A 281 -13.69 -13.15 3.07
C LYS A 281 -12.86 -12.16 3.89
N TRP A 282 -12.44 -11.03 3.32
CA TRP A 282 -11.64 -10.03 4.02
C TRP A 282 -12.44 -9.26 5.08
N GLN A 283 -13.73 -9.01 4.84
CA GLN A 283 -14.66 -8.47 5.86
C GLN A 283 -14.76 -9.40 7.07
N CYS A 284 -14.96 -10.71 6.85
CA CYS A 284 -14.96 -11.68 7.93
C CYS A 284 -13.63 -11.71 8.68
N LYS A 285 -12.49 -11.69 7.97
CA LYS A 285 -11.16 -11.70 8.61
C LYS A 285 -10.89 -10.45 9.42
N LEU A 286 -11.23 -9.26 8.90
CA LEU A 286 -10.97 -8.00 9.59
C LEU A 286 -11.84 -7.85 10.84
N ALA A 287 -13.09 -8.32 10.78
CA ALA A 287 -14.01 -8.33 11.92
C ALA A 287 -13.45 -9.11 13.12
N LEU A 288 -12.66 -10.18 12.88
CA LEU A 288 -11.99 -10.95 13.94
C LEU A 288 -10.81 -10.21 14.60
N LEU A 289 -10.33 -9.12 14.00
CA LEU A 289 -9.20 -8.33 14.50
C LEU A 289 -9.63 -7.06 15.23
N MET A 290 -10.88 -6.62 15.04
CA MET A 290 -11.40 -5.45 15.73
C MET A 290 -11.82 -5.84 17.15
N PRO A 291 -11.45 -5.06 18.18
CA PRO A 291 -11.99 -5.26 19.51
C PRO A 291 -13.52 -5.08 19.49
N LEU A 292 -14.24 -6.01 20.12
CA LEU A 292 -15.68 -5.94 20.37
C LEU A 292 -16.04 -4.69 21.20
#